data_AF-A0A937YXS2-F1
#
_entry.id   AF-A0A937YXS2-F1
#
_cell.length_a   1.000
_cell.length_b   1.000
_cell.length_c   1.000
_cell.angle_alpha   90.00
_cell.angle_beta   90.00
_cell.angle_gamma   90.00
#
_symmetry.space_group_name_H-M   'P 1'
#
loop_
_entity.id
_entity.type
_entity.pdbx_description
1 polymer ?
#
loop_
_entity_poly.entity_id
_entity_poly.type
_entity_poly.pdbx_seq_one_letter_code
_entity_poly.pdbx_strand_id
1 'polypeptide(L)'
;MSGGRWRLWLTLALTVASLLLFFLFERFEPVGEPWLRPAAVTLADGWDVQADGTGEVSLGSEGARLRADRPQDGPLLRRRFVLPPGTEFVRVRAELAVEAVRRGPLPWQGVRIVLVQLDDQGRHQWDLPHLADVANGSQHGRSVTQEFWISRAARALELRAELRQATGEFLVRELWLEPVQEVEAFGTVRHMLFLCWVSLWLWLVVPLMATAPRRLRHVLAMLVAMTILAGTLTPHSARQSAKQLLIELERTVIGERDAGPEAVPGKPVAPAEVVAGAWPVAQKAMHFLLFVVLALAALWARPDDPWLALVGYLALFAAICEVLQLFALDRTPLLSEAGINLAGVAVGTGCMAWLRRRRLA
;
A
#
# COMPACT_ATOMS: atom_id res chain seq x y z
N MET A 1 -33.66 -23.08 -2.82
CA MET A 1 -32.57 -22.58 -1.95
C MET A 1 -31.26 -23.39 -2.03
N SER A 2 -31.16 -24.49 -2.79
CA SER A 2 -29.93 -25.32 -2.88
C SER A 2 -28.75 -24.65 -3.59
N GLY A 3 -29.00 -23.71 -4.52
CA GLY A 3 -27.95 -23.04 -5.29
C GLY A 3 -27.05 -22.07 -4.51
N GLY A 4 -27.47 -21.58 -3.34
CA GLY A 4 -26.70 -20.57 -2.59
C GLY A 4 -25.46 -21.10 -1.89
N ARG A 5 -25.50 -22.35 -1.42
CA ARG A 5 -24.38 -22.93 -0.66
C ARG A 5 -23.16 -23.18 -1.53
N TRP A 6 -23.38 -23.65 -2.76
CA TRP A 6 -22.28 -23.94 -3.67
C TRP A 6 -21.54 -22.65 -4.10
N ARG A 7 -22.28 -21.55 -4.33
CA ARG A 7 -21.74 -20.20 -4.58
C ARG A 7 -20.71 -19.81 -3.53
N LEU A 8 -21.11 -19.91 -2.27
CA LEU A 8 -20.27 -19.58 -1.13
C LEU A 8 -19.00 -20.42 -1.10
N TRP A 9 -19.12 -21.74 -1.27
CA TRP A 9 -17.96 -22.64 -1.28
C TRP A 9 -17.01 -22.37 -2.44
N LEU A 10 -17.52 -22.11 -3.64
CA LEU A 10 -16.68 -21.76 -4.78
C LEU A 10 -15.92 -20.45 -4.53
N THR A 11 -16.62 -19.43 -4.01
CA THR A 11 -15.99 -18.15 -3.65
C THR A 11 -14.88 -18.35 -2.62
N LEU A 12 -15.14 -19.11 -1.56
CA LEU A 12 -14.14 -19.41 -0.53
C LEU A 12 -12.95 -20.18 -1.11
N ALA A 13 -13.21 -21.19 -1.95
CA ALA A 13 -12.15 -21.96 -2.60
C ALA A 13 -11.28 -21.07 -3.49
N LEU A 14 -11.89 -20.14 -4.24
CA LEU A 14 -11.15 -19.20 -5.10
C LEU A 14 -10.35 -18.18 -4.27
N THR A 15 -10.89 -17.72 -3.15
CA THR A 15 -10.17 -16.89 -2.16
C THR A 15 -8.94 -17.63 -1.64
N VAL A 16 -9.11 -18.88 -1.17
CA VAL A 16 -8.00 -19.70 -0.65
C VAL A 16 -6.96 -19.96 -1.74
N ALA A 17 -7.37 -20.36 -2.95
CA ALA A 17 -6.46 -20.57 -4.06
C ALA A 17 -5.65 -19.31 -4.41
N SER A 18 -6.30 -18.14 -4.39
CA SER A 18 -5.61 -16.86 -4.60
C SER A 18 -4.58 -16.61 -3.50
N LEU A 19 -4.95 -16.76 -2.23
CA LEU A 19 -4.02 -16.59 -1.12
C LEU A 19 -2.84 -17.56 -1.22
N LEU A 20 -3.09 -18.84 -1.50
CA LEU A 20 -2.01 -19.82 -1.66
C LEU A 20 -1.05 -19.45 -2.78
N LEU A 21 -1.56 -19.00 -3.94
CA LEU A 21 -0.69 -18.52 -5.03
C LEU A 21 0.20 -17.36 -4.55
N PHE A 22 -0.40 -16.32 -3.95
CA PHE A 22 0.33 -15.10 -3.64
C PHE A 22 1.26 -15.20 -2.42
N PHE A 23 1.01 -16.14 -1.50
CA PHE A 23 1.82 -16.30 -0.29
C PHE A 23 2.81 -17.46 -0.35
N LEU A 24 2.55 -18.50 -1.14
CA LEU A 24 3.41 -19.70 -1.18
C LEU A 24 4.19 -19.85 -2.47
N PHE A 25 3.74 -19.23 -3.57
CA PHE A 25 4.45 -19.31 -4.85
C PHE A 25 5.46 -18.17 -4.95
N GLU A 26 6.71 -18.49 -5.26
CA GLU A 26 7.74 -17.48 -5.49
C GLU A 26 7.39 -16.69 -6.76
N ARG A 27 7.03 -15.42 -6.57
CA ARG A 27 6.57 -14.56 -7.67
C ARG A 27 7.72 -14.11 -8.57
N PHE A 28 8.90 -13.91 -7.99
CA PHE A 28 10.03 -13.29 -8.67
C PHE A 28 11.28 -14.14 -8.55
N GLU A 29 11.98 -14.33 -9.66
CA GLU A 29 13.27 -15.02 -9.70
C GLU A 29 14.39 -14.04 -10.09
N PRO A 30 15.62 -14.19 -9.54
CA PRO A 30 16.77 -13.39 -9.94
C PRO A 30 17.12 -13.55 -11.43
N VAL A 31 17.52 -12.47 -12.09
CA VAL A 31 17.93 -12.49 -13.50
C VAL A 31 19.34 -11.95 -13.66
N GLY A 32 20.30 -12.85 -13.86
CA GLY A 32 21.70 -12.47 -13.99
C GLY A 32 22.33 -12.15 -12.63
N GLU A 33 23.42 -11.37 -12.67
CA GLU A 33 24.23 -11.10 -11.47
C GLU A 33 23.66 -9.94 -10.63
N PRO A 34 23.69 -10.05 -9.29
CA PRO A 34 23.29 -8.96 -8.41
C PRO A 34 24.19 -7.73 -8.62
N TRP A 35 23.59 -6.55 -8.69
CA TRP A 35 24.31 -5.28 -8.81
C TRP A 35 25.00 -4.86 -7.51
N LEU A 36 24.47 -5.33 -6.37
CA LEU A 36 25.07 -5.19 -5.06
C LEU A 36 25.04 -6.53 -4.32
N ARG A 37 26.20 -6.99 -3.86
CA ARG A 37 26.41 -8.23 -3.10
C ARG A 37 26.56 -7.92 -1.59
N PRO A 38 26.21 -8.87 -0.70
CA PRO A 38 26.17 -8.64 0.75
C PRO A 38 27.55 -8.36 1.35
N ALA A 39 28.60 -8.98 0.80
CA ALA A 39 29.98 -8.75 1.21
C ALA A 39 30.54 -7.39 0.74
N ALA A 40 29.74 -6.53 0.09
CA ALA A 40 30.21 -5.28 -0.53
C ALA A 40 29.85 -4.02 0.27
N VAL A 41 29.34 -4.13 1.51
CA VAL A 41 29.29 -2.98 2.42
C VAL A 41 30.69 -2.68 3.00
N THR A 42 31.65 -3.60 2.86
CA THR A 42 33.01 -3.50 3.43
C THR A 42 34.05 -2.79 2.59
N LEU A 43 33.73 -2.14 1.46
CA LEU A 43 34.70 -1.29 0.75
C LEU A 43 34.04 0.03 0.35
N ALA A 44 34.68 1.13 0.75
CA ALA A 44 34.26 2.51 0.57
C ALA A 44 34.02 2.96 -0.89
N ASP A 45 34.11 2.04 -1.87
CA ASP A 45 34.03 2.32 -3.28
C ASP A 45 32.57 2.40 -3.77
N GLY A 46 32.19 3.62 -4.17
CA GLY A 46 30.91 3.92 -4.83
C GLY A 46 29.74 4.23 -3.88
N TRP A 47 29.97 4.19 -2.57
CA TRP A 47 29.03 4.72 -1.59
C TRP A 47 29.33 6.19 -1.31
N ASP A 48 28.30 7.03 -1.42
CA ASP A 48 28.33 8.41 -0.98
C ASP A 48 27.80 8.47 0.45
N VAL A 49 28.65 8.93 1.36
CA VAL A 49 28.40 9.01 2.79
C VAL A 49 28.14 10.45 3.15
N GLN A 50 26.95 10.72 3.69
CA GLN A 50 26.59 12.02 4.21
C GLN A 50 26.31 11.90 5.70
N ALA A 51 27.04 12.66 6.50
CA ALA A 51 26.81 12.82 7.92
C ALA A 51 26.59 14.31 8.18
N ASP A 52 25.36 14.69 8.56
CA ASP A 52 25.07 16.09 8.90
C ASP A 52 25.32 16.29 10.41
N GLY A 53 25.90 17.43 10.79
CA GLY A 53 26.07 17.79 12.20
C GLY A 53 26.92 16.82 13.02
N THR A 54 26.32 16.19 14.03
CA THR A 54 26.96 15.21 14.93
C THR A 54 26.63 13.76 14.55
N GLY A 55 26.05 13.53 13.37
CA GLY A 55 25.79 12.20 12.86
C GLY A 55 27.10 11.47 12.56
N GLU A 56 27.11 10.16 12.74
CA GLU A 56 28.25 9.31 12.43
C GLU A 56 27.82 8.23 11.45
N VAL A 57 28.65 8.00 10.45
CA VAL A 57 28.55 6.83 9.56
C VAL A 57 29.90 6.13 9.61
N SER A 58 29.88 4.88 10.05
CA SER A 58 31.07 4.02 10.10
C SER A 58 30.84 2.79 9.22
N LEU A 59 31.82 2.49 8.37
CA LEU A 59 31.84 1.29 7.54
C LEU A 59 32.86 0.33 8.16
N GLY A 60 32.44 -0.89 8.48
CA GLY A 60 33.30 -1.89 9.13
C GLY A 60 32.98 -3.30 8.69
N SER A 61 33.69 -4.28 9.27
CA SER A 61 33.50 -5.71 8.98
C SER A 61 32.10 -6.23 9.32
N GLU A 62 31.39 -5.55 10.22
CA GLU A 62 30.02 -5.90 10.61
C GLU A 62 28.95 -5.21 9.75
N GLY A 63 29.36 -4.40 8.75
CA GLY A 63 28.48 -3.63 7.87
C GLY A 63 28.59 -2.12 8.08
N ALA A 64 27.54 -1.40 7.68
CA ALA A 64 27.45 0.06 7.80
C ALA A 64 26.62 0.45 9.01
N ARG A 65 27.22 1.20 9.94
CA ARG A 65 26.56 1.74 11.13
C ARG A 65 26.34 3.23 10.97
N LEU A 66 25.09 3.64 11.09
CA LEU A 66 24.64 5.02 11.09
C LEU A 66 24.15 5.37 12.49
N ARG A 67 24.64 6.45 13.07
CA ARG A 67 24.28 6.89 14.42
C ARG A 67 23.92 8.37 14.40
N ALA A 68 22.85 8.73 15.09
CA ALA A 68 22.49 10.12 15.34
C ALA A 68 22.07 10.30 16.80
N ASP A 69 22.71 11.25 17.49
CA ASP A 69 22.30 11.65 18.84
C ASP A 69 21.23 12.74 18.81
N ARG A 70 21.13 13.49 17.70
CA ARG A 70 20.09 14.51 17.51
C ARG A 70 19.32 14.25 16.20
N PRO A 71 17.98 14.49 16.17
CA PRO A 71 17.19 14.21 14.98
C PRO A 71 17.72 14.90 13.71
N GLN A 72 18.21 16.13 13.82
CA GLN A 72 18.71 16.91 12.68
C GLN A 72 19.97 16.37 12.01
N ASP A 73 20.70 15.45 12.64
CA ASP A 73 21.99 14.96 12.14
C ASP A 73 21.87 14.01 10.94
N GLY A 74 20.71 13.38 10.77
CA GLY A 74 20.28 12.77 9.49
C GLY A 74 21.30 11.92 8.72
N PRO A 75 22.10 11.01 9.32
CA PRO A 75 23.14 10.30 8.58
C PRO A 75 22.51 9.44 7.47
N LEU A 76 23.22 9.40 6.34
CA LEU A 76 22.77 8.82 5.08
C LEU A 76 23.93 8.11 4.40
N LEU A 77 23.65 6.90 3.95
CA LEU A 77 24.48 6.13 3.05
C LEU A 77 23.71 5.94 1.74
N ARG A 78 24.27 6.36 0.60
CA ARG A 78 23.60 6.22 -0.69
C ARG A 78 24.52 5.73 -1.80
N ARG A 79 23.96 5.00 -2.76
CA ARG A 79 24.67 4.55 -3.97
C ARG A 79 23.76 4.60 -5.17
N ARG A 80 24.30 5.09 -6.28
CA ARG A 80 23.62 5.17 -7.57
C ARG A 80 23.99 4.00 -8.45
N PHE A 81 23.01 3.51 -9.20
CA PHE A 81 23.14 2.43 -10.16
C PHE A 81 22.56 2.89 -11.50
N VAL A 82 23.33 2.70 -12.58
CA VAL A 82 22.81 2.91 -13.94
C VAL A 82 21.90 1.72 -14.26
N LEU A 83 20.69 2.01 -14.73
CA LEU A 83 19.69 0.98 -14.98
C LEU A 83 19.97 0.29 -16.34
N PRO A 84 20.18 -1.04 -16.38
CA PRO A 84 20.26 -1.75 -17.65
C PRO A 84 18.93 -1.65 -18.43
N PRO A 85 18.96 -1.47 -19.77
CA PRO A 85 17.75 -1.44 -20.58
C PRO A 85 16.91 -2.70 -20.41
N GLY A 86 15.58 -2.53 -20.36
CA GLY A 86 14.64 -3.65 -20.21
C GLY A 86 14.47 -4.17 -18.79
N THR A 87 15.11 -3.55 -17.79
CA THR A 87 14.87 -3.93 -16.39
C THR A 87 13.45 -3.49 -15.96
N GLU A 88 12.58 -4.46 -15.68
CA GLU A 88 11.22 -4.21 -15.23
C GLU A 88 11.05 -4.30 -13.71
N PHE A 89 11.82 -5.18 -13.06
CA PHE A 89 11.74 -5.36 -11.61
C PHE A 89 13.13 -5.48 -10.98
N VAL A 90 13.23 -5.03 -9.75
CA VAL A 90 14.42 -5.17 -8.92
C VAL A 90 14.01 -5.56 -7.50
N ARG A 91 14.88 -6.31 -6.83
CA ARG A 91 14.69 -6.72 -5.45
C ARG A 91 15.76 -6.08 -4.58
N VAL A 92 15.32 -5.48 -3.48
CA VAL A 92 16.19 -5.09 -2.36
C VAL A 92 16.03 -6.13 -1.28
N ARG A 93 17.16 -6.69 -0.81
CA ARG A 93 17.21 -7.47 0.42
C ARG A 93 18.13 -6.77 1.40
N ALA A 94 17.86 -6.88 2.70
CA ALA A 94 18.74 -6.32 3.71
C ALA A 94 18.66 -7.09 5.03
N GLU A 95 19.79 -7.20 5.72
CA GLU A 95 19.88 -7.67 7.11
C GLU A 95 20.21 -6.49 8.01
N LEU A 96 19.29 -6.18 8.92
CA LEU A 96 19.28 -4.93 9.67
C LEU A 96 19.32 -5.19 11.17
N ALA A 97 19.94 -4.27 11.90
CA ALA A 97 19.73 -4.11 13.33
C ALA A 97 19.52 -2.63 13.66
N VAL A 98 18.63 -2.37 14.60
CA VAL A 98 18.24 -1.03 15.00
C VAL A 98 18.28 -0.99 16.52
N GLU A 99 18.88 0.06 17.09
CA GLU A 99 19.03 0.18 18.53
C GLU A 99 18.57 1.55 19.01
N ALA A 100 17.66 1.54 19.98
CA ALA A 100 17.12 2.72 20.66
C ALA A 100 16.61 3.82 19.70
N VAL A 101 16.09 3.44 18.52
CA VAL A 101 15.67 4.44 17.53
C VAL A 101 14.40 5.13 17.96
N ARG A 102 14.49 6.45 18.15
CA ARG A 102 13.36 7.33 18.43
C ARG A 102 12.99 8.07 17.16
N ARG A 103 11.88 7.64 16.57
CA ARG A 103 11.26 8.24 15.40
C ARG A 103 10.72 9.64 15.73
N GLY A 104 10.89 10.57 14.79
CA GLY A 104 10.25 11.88 14.87
C GLY A 104 8.72 11.82 14.66
N PRO A 105 8.02 12.96 14.73
CA PRO A 105 6.56 13.03 14.63
C PRO A 105 5.96 12.55 13.30
N LEU A 106 6.71 12.58 12.20
CA LEU A 106 6.19 12.27 10.86
C LEU A 106 6.47 10.82 10.45
N PRO A 107 5.58 10.20 9.66
CA PRO A 107 5.68 8.77 9.39
C PRO A 107 6.88 8.38 8.51
N TRP A 108 7.49 9.32 7.82
CA TRP A 108 8.71 9.07 7.03
C TRP A 108 9.99 9.38 7.83
N GLN A 109 9.90 9.78 9.10
CA GLN A 109 11.06 9.97 9.95
C GLN A 109 11.39 8.65 10.65
N GLY A 110 12.67 8.35 10.85
CA GLY A 110 13.13 7.07 11.40
C GLY A 110 14.23 6.41 10.57
N VAL A 111 14.46 5.12 10.83
CA VAL A 111 15.33 4.26 10.02
C VAL A 111 14.61 3.87 8.75
N ARG A 112 15.30 3.97 7.61
CA ARG A 112 14.73 3.62 6.31
C ARG A 112 15.74 2.97 5.39
N ILE A 113 15.29 1.95 4.66
CA ILE A 113 15.92 1.51 3.42
C ILE A 113 15.02 1.96 2.27
N VAL A 114 15.57 2.70 1.32
CA VAL A 114 14.84 3.34 0.24
C VAL A 114 15.54 3.07 -1.09
N LEU A 115 14.77 2.69 -2.11
CA LEU A 115 15.23 2.61 -3.50
C LEU A 115 14.47 3.65 -4.34
N VAL A 116 15.15 4.73 -4.71
CA VAL A 116 14.56 5.82 -5.49
C VAL A 116 14.84 5.61 -6.97
N GLN A 117 13.83 5.82 -7.82
CA GLN A 117 14.02 5.82 -9.27
C GLN A 117 14.35 7.24 -9.75
N LEU A 118 15.33 7.36 -10.64
CA LEU A 118 15.78 8.61 -11.23
C LEU A 118 15.36 8.65 -12.70
N ASP A 119 14.73 9.74 -13.14
CA ASP A 119 14.43 9.95 -14.56
C ASP A 119 15.70 10.28 -15.39
N ASP A 120 15.51 10.55 -16.69
CA ASP A 120 16.58 10.96 -17.61
C ASP A 120 17.23 12.31 -17.28
N GLN A 121 16.56 13.15 -16.47
CA GLN A 121 17.08 14.40 -15.94
C GLN A 121 17.73 14.24 -14.56
N GLY A 122 17.80 13.01 -14.04
CA GLY A 122 18.32 12.72 -12.70
C GLY A 122 17.40 13.19 -11.57
N ARG A 123 16.11 13.43 -11.83
CA ARG A 123 15.13 13.82 -10.81
C ARG A 123 14.58 12.57 -10.12
N HIS A 124 14.44 12.67 -8.81
CA HIS A 124 13.85 11.63 -7.98
C HIS A 124 12.35 11.49 -8.23
N GLN A 125 11.90 10.27 -8.52
CA GLN A 125 10.48 9.94 -8.68
C GLN A 125 9.92 9.41 -7.35
N TRP A 126 9.68 10.33 -6.39
CA TRP A 126 9.18 10.00 -5.04
C TRP A 126 7.73 9.51 -4.99
N ASP A 127 7.00 9.69 -6.08
CA ASP A 127 5.67 9.16 -6.29
C ASP A 127 5.72 7.63 -6.51
N LEU A 128 6.78 7.10 -7.12
CA LEU A 128 6.88 5.65 -7.30
C LEU A 128 7.15 4.93 -5.97
N PRO A 129 6.76 3.64 -5.84
CA PRO A 129 7.15 2.83 -4.69
C PRO A 129 8.67 2.87 -4.53
N HIS A 130 9.12 3.29 -3.34
CA HIS A 130 10.54 3.50 -3.05
C HIS A 130 10.95 2.97 -1.68
N LEU A 131 10.01 2.63 -0.80
CA LEU A 131 10.31 2.26 0.58
C LEU A 131 10.43 0.74 0.72
N ALA A 132 11.61 0.25 1.11
CA ALA A 132 11.82 -1.17 1.41
C ALA A 132 11.54 -1.47 2.88
N ASP A 133 11.98 -0.60 3.79
CA ASP A 133 11.69 -0.75 5.21
C ASP A 133 11.56 0.58 5.96
N VAL A 134 10.81 0.55 7.06
CA VAL A 134 10.86 1.54 8.14
C VAL A 134 10.95 0.80 9.47
N ALA A 135 11.87 1.24 10.32
CA ALA A 135 12.07 0.65 11.64
C ALA A 135 12.18 1.72 12.73
N ASN A 136 11.81 1.31 13.95
CA ASN A 136 11.86 2.11 15.16
C ASN A 136 12.00 1.21 16.41
N GLY A 137 12.43 1.79 17.52
CA GLY A 137 12.73 1.05 18.75
C GLY A 137 14.05 0.27 18.63
N SER A 138 14.12 -0.86 19.33
CA SER A 138 15.24 -1.81 19.24
C SER A 138 14.78 -3.11 18.59
N GLN A 139 15.47 -3.53 17.54
CA GLN A 139 15.19 -4.76 16.77
C GLN A 139 16.53 -5.31 16.26
N HIS A 140 16.84 -6.57 16.56
CA HIS A 140 18.09 -7.20 16.14
C HIS A 140 17.83 -8.36 15.19
N GLY A 141 18.64 -8.49 14.13
CA GLY A 141 18.56 -9.61 13.19
C GLY A 141 17.29 -9.61 12.33
N ARG A 142 16.90 -8.42 11.84
CA ARG A 142 15.71 -8.25 11.01
C ARG A 142 16.09 -8.36 9.54
N SER A 143 15.56 -9.38 8.88
CA SER A 143 15.61 -9.53 7.42
C SER A 143 14.47 -8.75 6.77
N VAL A 144 14.79 -8.03 5.70
CA VAL A 144 13.80 -7.36 4.84
C VAL A 144 14.03 -7.78 3.40
N THR A 145 12.94 -8.06 2.69
CA THR A 145 12.93 -8.24 1.24
C THR A 145 11.79 -7.41 0.67
N GLN A 146 12.09 -6.59 -0.32
CA GLN A 146 11.10 -5.81 -1.05
C GLN A 146 11.42 -5.76 -2.53
N GLU A 147 10.44 -6.09 -3.36
CA GLU A 147 10.49 -5.91 -4.80
C GLU A 147 9.90 -4.58 -5.24
N PHE A 148 10.50 -4.01 -6.27
CA PHE A 148 10.10 -2.75 -6.89
C PHE A 148 9.91 -2.95 -8.38
N TRP A 149 8.79 -2.45 -8.91
CA TRP A 149 8.63 -2.28 -10.35
C TRP A 149 9.36 -1.02 -10.79
N ILE A 150 10.01 -1.08 -11.95
CA ILE A 150 10.80 0.00 -12.50
C ILE A 150 10.02 0.68 -13.63
N SER A 151 9.89 1.99 -13.53
CA SER A 151 9.26 2.82 -14.54
C SER A 151 10.09 2.82 -15.82
N ARG A 152 9.42 2.79 -16.98
CA ARG A 152 10.07 2.92 -18.29
C ARG A 152 10.81 4.26 -18.46
N ALA A 153 10.42 5.27 -17.68
CA ALA A 153 11.08 6.57 -17.65
C ALA A 153 12.35 6.58 -16.79
N ALA A 154 12.56 5.57 -15.94
CA ALA A 154 13.75 5.49 -15.09
C ALA A 154 15.01 5.23 -15.93
N ARG A 155 16.11 5.86 -15.53
CA ARG A 155 17.45 5.70 -16.13
C ARG A 155 18.51 5.29 -15.11
N ALA A 156 18.26 5.59 -13.84
CA ALA A 156 19.09 5.19 -12.74
C ALA A 156 18.24 4.86 -11.52
N LEU A 157 18.86 4.18 -10.58
CA LEU A 157 18.33 3.91 -9.25
C LEU A 157 19.28 4.47 -8.21
N GLU A 158 18.73 4.90 -7.08
CA GLU A 158 19.50 5.31 -5.93
C GLU A 158 19.04 4.55 -4.70
N LEU A 159 19.88 3.65 -4.21
CA LEU A 159 19.65 2.92 -2.97
C LEU A 159 20.18 3.75 -1.80
N ARG A 160 19.38 3.89 -0.76
CA ARG A 160 19.67 4.67 0.43
C ARG A 160 19.41 3.86 1.69
N ALA A 161 20.32 3.96 2.64
CA ALA A 161 20.11 3.64 4.04
C ALA A 161 20.21 4.94 4.84
N GLU A 162 19.15 5.35 5.51
CA GLU A 162 19.10 6.65 6.20
C GLU A 162 18.49 6.55 7.59
N LEU A 163 19.03 7.34 8.53
CA LEU A 163 18.40 7.65 9.81
C LEU A 163 17.88 9.08 9.75
N ARG A 164 16.68 9.25 9.21
CA ARG A 164 16.16 10.57 8.82
C ARG A 164 15.34 11.20 9.94
N GLN A 165 15.79 12.34 10.46
CA GLN A 165 15.06 13.10 11.49
C GLN A 165 14.68 12.26 12.71
N ALA A 166 15.62 11.41 13.14
CA ALA A 166 15.47 10.46 14.22
C ALA A 166 16.80 10.32 14.98
N THR A 167 16.74 9.80 16.20
CA THR A 167 17.94 9.45 16.99
C THR A 167 18.09 7.94 17.11
N GLY A 168 19.26 7.49 17.53
CA GLY A 168 19.58 6.08 17.80
C GLY A 168 20.64 5.54 16.85
N GLU A 169 20.70 4.23 16.73
CA GLU A 169 21.67 3.54 15.90
C GLU A 169 20.99 2.61 14.89
N PHE A 170 21.53 2.59 13.68
CA PHE A 170 21.07 1.78 12.57
C PHE A 170 22.26 1.05 11.95
N LEU A 171 22.26 -0.27 12.03
CA LEU A 171 23.27 -1.14 11.45
C LEU A 171 22.68 -1.88 10.25
N VAL A 172 23.30 -1.70 9.09
CA VAL A 172 23.04 -2.46 7.86
C VAL A 172 24.17 -3.47 7.70
N ARG A 173 23.89 -4.74 8.02
CA ARG A 173 24.89 -5.82 7.96
C ARG A 173 25.13 -6.28 6.54
N GLU A 174 24.04 -6.57 5.85
CA GLU A 174 24.04 -7.06 4.48
C GLU A 174 22.98 -6.30 3.68
N LEU A 175 23.31 -5.97 2.43
CA LEU A 175 22.43 -5.24 1.53
C LEU A 175 22.62 -5.76 0.12
N TRP A 176 21.52 -6.15 -0.51
CA TRP A 176 21.49 -6.68 -1.86
C TRP A 176 20.62 -5.80 -2.73
N LEU A 177 21.04 -5.65 -3.97
CA LEU A 177 20.23 -5.09 -5.04
C LEU A 177 20.45 -5.98 -6.26
N GLU A 178 19.38 -6.64 -6.70
CA GLU A 178 19.44 -7.55 -7.85
C GLU A 178 18.26 -7.30 -8.80
N PRO A 179 18.49 -7.39 -10.12
CA PRO A 179 17.39 -7.47 -11.08
C PRO A 179 16.64 -8.79 -10.91
N VAL A 180 15.32 -8.73 -11.03
CA VAL A 180 14.45 -9.91 -10.96
C VAL A 180 13.43 -9.86 -12.09
N GLN A 181 12.83 -11.00 -12.41
CA GLN A 181 11.68 -11.09 -13.32
C GLN A 181 10.54 -11.85 -12.66
N GLU A 182 9.32 -11.58 -13.10
CA GLU A 182 8.15 -12.36 -12.68
C GLU A 182 8.24 -13.76 -13.31
N VAL A 183 8.10 -14.81 -12.48
CA VAL A 183 8.10 -16.19 -12.95
C VAL A 183 6.92 -16.40 -13.91
N GLU A 184 7.17 -16.90 -15.12
CA GLU A 184 6.14 -17.03 -16.17
C GLU A 184 4.92 -17.85 -15.70
N ALA A 185 5.18 -18.93 -14.95
CA ALA A 185 4.14 -19.77 -14.36
C ALA A 185 3.25 -18.97 -13.39
N PHE A 186 3.84 -18.12 -12.54
CA PHE A 186 3.09 -17.26 -11.62
C PHE A 186 2.17 -16.32 -12.40
N GLY A 187 2.72 -15.64 -13.42
CA GLY A 187 1.97 -14.75 -14.29
C GLY A 187 0.77 -15.47 -14.92
N THR A 188 0.99 -16.65 -15.48
CA THR A 188 -0.08 -17.45 -16.12
C THR A 188 -1.18 -17.82 -15.13
N VAL A 189 -0.83 -18.38 -13.96
CA VAL A 189 -1.81 -18.78 -12.94
C VAL A 189 -2.55 -17.57 -12.38
N ARG A 190 -1.89 -16.43 -12.20
CA ARG A 190 -2.54 -15.16 -11.81
C ARG A 190 -3.63 -14.76 -12.81
N HIS A 191 -3.34 -14.77 -14.12
CA HIS A 191 -4.35 -14.42 -15.12
C HIS A 191 -5.53 -15.40 -15.13
N MET A 192 -5.27 -16.70 -14.99
CA MET A 192 -6.34 -17.70 -14.89
C MET A 192 -7.23 -17.47 -13.66
N LEU A 193 -6.64 -17.20 -12.49
CA LEU A 193 -7.41 -16.87 -11.29
C LEU A 193 -8.20 -15.57 -11.45
N PHE A 194 -7.62 -14.56 -12.09
CA PHE A 194 -8.34 -13.31 -12.38
C PHE A 194 -9.56 -13.56 -13.28
N LEU A 195 -9.41 -14.37 -14.34
CA LEU A 195 -10.54 -14.76 -15.20
C LEU A 195 -11.61 -15.52 -14.40
N CYS A 196 -11.21 -16.46 -13.53
CA CYS A 196 -12.13 -17.15 -12.62
C CYS A 196 -12.91 -16.17 -11.73
N TRP A 197 -12.23 -15.14 -11.19
CA TRP A 197 -12.88 -14.09 -10.39
C TRP A 197 -13.89 -13.28 -11.20
N VAL A 198 -13.54 -12.87 -12.42
CA VAL A 198 -14.45 -12.15 -13.31
C VAL A 198 -15.67 -13.00 -13.67
N SER A 199 -15.46 -14.28 -14.02
CA SER A 199 -16.54 -15.21 -14.33
C SER A 199 -17.46 -15.46 -13.13
N LEU A 200 -16.89 -15.66 -11.93
CA LEU A 200 -17.64 -15.80 -10.69
C LEU A 200 -18.46 -14.54 -10.40
N TRP A 201 -17.87 -13.35 -10.57
CA TRP A 201 -18.55 -12.08 -10.35
C TRP A 201 -19.73 -11.90 -11.31
N LEU A 202 -19.54 -12.11 -12.61
CA LEU A 202 -20.61 -12.05 -13.61
C LEU A 202 -21.75 -13.02 -13.28
N TRP A 203 -21.39 -14.25 -12.90
CA TRP A 203 -22.37 -15.28 -12.54
C TRP A 203 -23.13 -14.97 -11.25
N LEU A 204 -22.53 -14.23 -10.31
CA LEU A 204 -23.22 -13.75 -9.11
C LEU A 204 -24.12 -12.54 -9.40
N VAL A 205 -23.65 -11.58 -10.20
CA VAL A 205 -24.32 -10.29 -10.42
C VAL A 205 -25.46 -10.37 -11.44
N VAL A 206 -25.27 -11.07 -12.57
CA VAL A 206 -26.29 -11.11 -13.64
C VAL A 206 -27.67 -11.61 -13.15
N PRO A 207 -27.77 -12.72 -12.38
CA PRO A 207 -29.07 -13.17 -11.87
C PRO A 207 -29.70 -12.20 -10.86
N LEU A 208 -28.89 -11.45 -10.12
CA LEU A 208 -29.38 -10.43 -9.19
C LEU A 208 -29.98 -9.23 -9.95
N MET A 209 -29.42 -8.88 -11.10
CA MET A 209 -29.97 -7.84 -11.97
C MET A 209 -31.27 -8.28 -12.64
N ALA A 210 -31.40 -9.56 -13.00
CA ALA A 210 -32.53 -10.09 -13.75
C ALA A 210 -33.82 -10.24 -12.92
N THR A 211 -33.73 -10.42 -11.60
CA THR A 211 -34.85 -10.88 -10.75
C THR A 211 -35.53 -9.79 -9.91
N ALA A 212 -35.16 -8.51 -10.05
CA ALA A 212 -35.57 -7.46 -9.11
C ALA A 212 -36.73 -6.57 -9.61
N PRO A 213 -37.98 -6.73 -9.10
CA PRO A 213 -39.07 -5.76 -9.30
C PRO A 213 -38.82 -4.41 -8.58
N ARG A 214 -37.90 -4.39 -7.59
CA ARG A 214 -37.47 -3.19 -6.85
C ARG A 214 -36.12 -2.69 -7.38
N ARG A 215 -36.08 -2.32 -8.68
CA ARG A 215 -34.84 -1.98 -9.42
C ARG A 215 -33.97 -0.97 -8.69
N LEU A 216 -34.53 0.13 -8.17
CA LEU A 216 -33.72 1.24 -7.64
C LEU A 216 -32.83 0.83 -6.44
N ARG A 217 -33.37 0.08 -5.45
CA ARG A 217 -32.59 -0.29 -4.25
C ARG A 217 -31.45 -1.23 -4.58
N HIS A 218 -31.71 -2.20 -5.46
CA HIS A 218 -30.70 -3.14 -5.93
C HIS A 218 -29.64 -2.44 -6.76
N VAL A 219 -30.06 -1.55 -7.68
CA VAL A 219 -29.14 -0.72 -8.47
C VAL A 219 -28.25 0.12 -7.55
N LEU A 220 -28.80 0.75 -6.51
CA LEU A 220 -27.99 1.53 -5.56
C LEU A 220 -26.95 0.66 -4.83
N ALA A 221 -27.37 -0.50 -4.30
CA ALA A 221 -26.43 -1.41 -3.63
C ALA A 221 -25.33 -1.91 -4.58
N MET A 222 -25.69 -2.22 -5.83
CA MET A 222 -24.72 -2.62 -6.87
C MET A 222 -23.78 -1.48 -7.25
N LEU A 223 -24.29 -0.25 -7.40
CA LEU A 223 -23.46 0.91 -7.69
C LEU A 223 -22.42 1.13 -6.59
N VAL A 224 -22.82 1.03 -5.32
CA VAL A 224 -21.88 1.15 -4.19
C VAL A 224 -20.84 0.01 -4.22
N ALA A 225 -21.27 -1.24 -4.44
CA ALA A 225 -20.36 -2.38 -4.56
C ALA A 225 -19.38 -2.22 -5.72
N MET A 226 -19.84 -1.71 -6.86
CA MET A 226 -19.01 -1.43 -8.04
C MET A 226 -18.02 -0.30 -7.78
N THR A 227 -18.42 0.75 -7.07
CA THR A 227 -17.51 1.82 -6.66
C THR A 227 -16.40 1.29 -5.76
N ILE A 228 -16.73 0.42 -4.79
CA ILE A 228 -15.74 -0.24 -3.93
C ILE A 228 -14.79 -1.09 -4.76
N LEU A 229 -15.33 -1.93 -5.65
CA LEU A 229 -14.53 -2.83 -6.48
C LEU A 229 -13.61 -2.07 -7.44
N ALA A 230 -14.14 -1.04 -8.10
CA ALA A 230 -13.35 -0.14 -8.95
C ALA A 230 -12.24 0.52 -8.14
N GLY A 231 -12.55 1.12 -6.98
CA GLY A 231 -11.58 1.75 -6.10
C GLY A 231 -10.48 0.80 -5.59
N THR A 232 -10.86 -0.46 -5.33
CA THR A 232 -9.97 -1.53 -4.88
C THR A 232 -8.97 -1.91 -5.98
N LEU A 233 -9.45 -1.99 -7.23
CA LEU A 233 -8.65 -2.36 -8.40
C LEU A 233 -7.94 -1.15 -9.05
N THR A 234 -8.16 0.07 -8.56
CA THR A 234 -7.55 1.28 -9.14
C THR A 234 -6.01 1.23 -9.05
N PRO A 235 -5.31 1.28 -10.20
CA PRO A 235 -3.85 1.35 -10.23
C PRO A 235 -3.30 2.52 -9.40
N HIS A 236 -2.11 2.38 -8.83
CA HIS A 236 -1.50 3.45 -8.02
C HIS A 236 -1.34 4.76 -8.79
N SER A 237 -0.95 4.70 -10.07
CA SER A 237 -0.81 5.89 -10.93
C SER A 237 -2.10 6.72 -11.01
N ALA A 238 -3.25 6.07 -11.11
CA ALA A 238 -4.55 6.74 -11.12
C ALA A 238 -4.88 7.36 -9.76
N ARG A 239 -4.55 6.69 -8.64
CA ARG A 239 -4.71 7.25 -7.29
C ARG A 239 -3.82 8.46 -7.06
N GLN A 240 -2.61 8.45 -7.61
CA GLN A 240 -1.69 9.59 -7.52
C GLN A 240 -2.16 10.77 -8.35
N SER A 241 -2.68 10.51 -9.54
CA SER A 241 -3.30 11.55 -10.36
C SER A 241 -4.47 12.21 -9.61
N ALA A 242 -5.33 11.42 -8.97
CA ALA A 242 -6.41 11.95 -8.13
C ALA A 242 -5.89 12.76 -6.93
N LYS A 243 -4.82 12.31 -6.27
CA LYS A 243 -4.18 13.06 -5.17
C LYS A 243 -3.61 14.39 -5.65
N GLN A 244 -2.97 14.43 -6.83
CA GLN A 244 -2.43 15.68 -7.41
C GLN A 244 -3.54 16.67 -7.74
N LEU A 245 -4.64 16.20 -8.36
CA LEU A 245 -5.81 17.04 -8.62
C LEU A 245 -6.42 17.60 -7.33
N LEU A 246 -6.44 16.83 -6.24
CA LEU A 246 -6.94 17.31 -4.95
C LEU A 246 -6.04 18.41 -4.37
N ILE A 247 -4.72 18.22 -4.43
CA ILE A 247 -3.73 19.22 -3.98
C ILE A 247 -3.85 20.50 -4.82
N GLU A 248 -4.03 20.36 -6.13
CA GLU A 248 -4.22 21.48 -7.04
C GLU A 248 -5.50 22.24 -6.73
N LEU A 249 -6.63 21.53 -6.56
CA LEU A 249 -7.91 22.13 -6.19
C LEU A 249 -7.83 22.86 -4.85
N GLU A 250 -7.18 22.27 -3.85
CA GLU A 250 -6.96 22.91 -2.55
C GLU A 250 -6.14 24.18 -2.67
N ARG A 251 -5.08 24.17 -3.49
CA ARG A 251 -4.30 25.38 -3.77
C ARG A 251 -5.13 26.46 -4.46
N THR A 252 -6.03 26.09 -5.37
CA THR A 252 -6.93 27.06 -6.02
C THR A 252 -7.93 27.65 -5.02
N VAL A 253 -8.57 26.81 -4.20
CA VAL A 253 -9.64 27.23 -3.27
C VAL A 253 -9.09 27.97 -2.04
N ILE A 254 -7.95 27.56 -1.50
CA ILE A 254 -7.32 28.18 -0.31
C ILE A 254 -6.37 29.31 -0.72
N GLY A 255 -5.69 29.20 -1.86
CA GLY A 255 -4.77 30.23 -2.37
C GLY A 255 -5.48 31.54 -2.72
N GLU A 256 -6.78 31.52 -3.03
CA GLU A 256 -7.61 32.73 -3.13
C GLU A 256 -7.96 33.34 -1.77
N ARG A 257 -7.88 32.57 -0.68
CA ARG A 257 -8.34 32.97 0.66
C ARG A 257 -7.25 33.65 1.50
N ASP A 258 -5.97 33.39 1.20
CA ASP A 258 -4.83 33.88 1.97
C ASP A 258 -4.13 35.13 1.38
N ALA A 259 -4.74 35.81 0.40
CA ALA A 259 -4.28 37.14 -0.03
C ALA A 259 -4.69 38.28 0.96
N GLY A 260 -4.81 37.96 2.25
CA GLY A 260 -5.02 38.93 3.33
C GLY A 260 -3.68 39.46 3.88
N PRO A 261 -3.55 40.77 4.16
CA PRO A 261 -2.25 41.44 4.33
C PRO A 261 -1.49 41.21 5.66
N GLU A 262 -1.75 40.16 6.43
CA GLU A 262 -1.04 39.91 7.71
C GLU A 262 -0.68 38.44 7.90
N ALA A 263 0.36 37.98 7.22
CA ALA A 263 1.00 36.71 7.54
C ALA A 263 1.94 36.88 8.74
N VAL A 264 1.53 36.38 9.91
CA VAL A 264 2.35 36.30 11.13
C VAL A 264 3.62 35.47 10.84
N PRO A 265 4.83 35.91 11.25
CA PRO A 265 6.06 35.20 10.98
C PRO A 265 6.21 33.99 11.91
N GLY A 266 5.64 32.86 11.48
CA GLY A 266 5.95 31.52 11.97
C GLY A 266 5.96 30.61 10.75
N LYS A 267 7.02 29.78 10.58
CA LYS A 267 7.23 28.93 9.39
C LYS A 267 5.89 28.32 8.93
N PRO A 268 5.35 28.73 7.76
CA PRO A 268 4.13 28.13 7.26
C PRO A 268 4.42 26.65 7.04
N VAL A 269 3.72 25.78 7.76
CA VAL A 269 3.71 24.35 7.45
C VAL A 269 3.17 24.27 6.03
N ALA A 270 4.01 23.84 5.09
CA ALA A 270 3.62 23.83 3.68
C ALA A 270 2.32 23.02 3.55
N PRO A 271 1.27 23.53 2.89
CA PRO A 271 -0.03 22.84 2.77
C PRO A 271 0.09 21.39 2.32
N ALA A 272 1.10 21.09 1.49
CA ALA A 272 1.42 19.73 1.03
C ALA A 272 1.72 18.73 2.16
N GLU A 273 2.32 19.15 3.27
CA GLU A 273 2.64 18.26 4.41
C GLU A 273 1.39 17.89 5.21
N VAL A 274 0.47 18.85 5.41
CA VAL A 274 -0.81 18.62 6.10
C VAL A 274 -1.66 17.63 5.29
N VAL A 275 -1.78 17.84 3.98
CA VAL A 275 -2.52 16.94 3.07
C VAL A 275 -1.88 15.55 3.02
N ALA A 276 -0.55 15.47 2.97
CA ALA A 276 0.15 14.20 2.96
C ALA A 276 -0.09 13.38 4.24
N GLY A 277 -0.19 14.05 5.40
CA GLY A 277 -0.53 13.40 6.67
C GLY A 277 -2.00 12.99 6.79
N ALA A 278 -2.93 13.80 6.25
CA ALA A 278 -4.36 13.53 6.30
C ALA A 278 -4.82 12.46 5.29
N TRP A 279 -4.15 12.34 4.15
CA TRP A 279 -4.55 11.45 3.05
C TRP A 279 -4.73 9.97 3.46
N PRO A 280 -3.78 9.33 4.20
CA PRO A 280 -3.98 7.96 4.66
C PRO A 280 -5.20 7.79 5.57
N VAL A 281 -5.49 8.79 6.41
CA VAL A 281 -6.66 8.77 7.31
C VAL A 281 -7.95 8.92 6.50
N ALA A 282 -7.99 9.86 5.56
CA ALA A 282 -9.12 10.08 4.68
C ALA A 282 -9.43 8.83 3.84
N GLN A 283 -8.40 8.16 3.31
CA GLN A 283 -8.57 6.92 2.54
C GLN A 283 -9.20 5.80 3.39
N LYS A 284 -8.70 5.59 4.62
CA LYS A 284 -9.26 4.61 5.57
C LYS A 284 -10.70 4.94 5.95
N ALA A 285 -10.98 6.21 6.23
CA ALA A 285 -12.33 6.67 6.53
C ALA A 285 -13.28 6.46 5.35
N MET A 286 -12.83 6.72 4.11
CA MET A 286 -13.62 6.49 2.90
C MET A 286 -13.95 5.01 2.72
N HIS A 287 -12.98 4.10 2.87
CA HIS A 287 -13.22 2.66 2.82
C HIS A 287 -14.27 2.23 3.87
N PHE A 288 -14.05 2.62 5.13
CA PHE A 288 -15.00 2.36 6.21
C PHE A 288 -16.42 2.83 5.86
N LEU A 289 -16.57 4.09 5.44
CA LEU A 289 -17.87 4.69 5.09
C LEU A 289 -18.54 4.00 3.91
N LEU A 290 -17.79 3.63 2.86
CA LEU A 290 -18.34 2.92 1.71
C LEU A 290 -18.91 1.55 2.13
N PHE A 291 -18.25 0.82 3.03
CA PHE A 291 -18.76 -0.44 3.55
C PHE A 291 -19.97 -0.27 4.49
N VAL A 292 -20.04 0.82 5.27
CA VAL A 292 -21.25 1.19 6.03
C VAL A 292 -22.43 1.41 5.07
N VAL A 293 -22.23 2.22 4.02
CA VAL A 293 -23.26 2.53 3.02
C VAL A 293 -23.67 1.27 2.25
N LEU A 294 -22.72 0.41 1.88
CA LEU A 294 -23.00 -0.86 1.22
C LEU A 294 -23.89 -1.75 2.09
N ALA A 295 -23.55 -1.91 3.38
CA ALA A 295 -24.33 -2.74 4.29
C ALA A 295 -25.76 -2.22 4.43
N LEU A 296 -25.93 -0.90 4.63
CA LEU A 296 -27.24 -0.25 4.67
C LEU A 296 -28.04 -0.49 3.38
N ALA A 297 -27.43 -0.25 2.23
CA ALA A 297 -28.07 -0.39 0.92
C ALA A 297 -28.47 -1.85 0.64
N ALA A 298 -27.59 -2.82 0.92
CA ALA A 298 -27.84 -4.24 0.72
C ALA A 298 -28.97 -4.75 1.60
N LEU A 299 -28.95 -4.41 2.90
CA LEU A 299 -30.00 -4.80 3.85
C LEU A 299 -31.33 -4.10 3.58
N TRP A 300 -31.32 -2.90 2.98
CA TRP A 300 -32.54 -2.20 2.54
C TRP A 300 -33.11 -2.77 1.24
N ALA A 301 -32.25 -3.20 0.33
CA ALA A 301 -32.63 -3.85 -0.92
C ALA A 301 -33.28 -5.21 -0.69
N ARG A 302 -32.83 -5.94 0.35
CA ARG A 302 -33.24 -7.32 0.65
C ARG A 302 -33.84 -7.45 2.06
N PRO A 303 -35.04 -6.90 2.32
CA PRO A 303 -35.65 -6.94 3.64
C PRO A 303 -36.03 -8.37 4.08
N ASP A 304 -36.38 -9.23 3.12
CA ASP A 304 -36.96 -10.55 3.33
C ASP A 304 -35.90 -11.68 3.42
N ASP A 305 -34.65 -11.37 3.07
CA ASP A 305 -33.54 -12.32 3.16
C ASP A 305 -33.10 -12.49 4.63
N PRO A 306 -32.65 -13.71 5.04
CA PRO A 306 -32.14 -13.94 6.38
C PRO A 306 -30.96 -13.01 6.70
N TRP A 307 -31.13 -12.21 7.76
CA TRP A 307 -30.16 -11.23 8.22
C TRP A 307 -28.72 -11.74 8.29
N LEU A 308 -28.52 -12.87 9.00
CA LEU A 308 -27.19 -13.45 9.23
C LEU A 308 -26.52 -13.87 7.92
N ALA A 309 -27.29 -14.33 6.94
CA ALA A 309 -26.76 -14.68 5.63
C ALA A 309 -26.25 -13.43 4.87
N LEU A 310 -27.01 -12.33 4.90
CA LEU A 310 -26.59 -11.07 4.28
C LEU A 310 -25.32 -10.50 4.93
N VAL A 311 -25.24 -10.53 6.26
CA VAL A 311 -24.02 -10.12 6.99
C VAL A 311 -22.83 -10.99 6.60
N GLY A 312 -23.03 -12.32 6.51
CA GLY A 312 -21.98 -13.24 6.05
C GLY A 312 -21.49 -12.92 4.63
N TYR A 313 -22.39 -12.61 3.69
CA TYR A 313 -22.00 -12.22 2.34
C TYR A 313 -21.25 -10.88 2.29
N LEU A 314 -21.66 -9.89 3.09
CA LEU A 314 -20.99 -8.60 3.17
C LEU A 314 -19.59 -8.73 3.77
N ALA A 315 -19.43 -9.54 4.81
CA ALA A 315 -18.13 -9.83 5.41
C ALA A 315 -17.21 -10.56 4.42
N LEU A 316 -17.75 -11.53 3.69
CA LEU A 316 -17.00 -12.21 2.64
C LEU A 316 -16.60 -11.25 1.51
N PHE A 317 -17.49 -10.36 1.08
CA PHE A 317 -17.19 -9.35 0.06
C PHE A 317 -16.05 -8.41 0.51
N ALA A 318 -16.06 -7.97 1.78
CA ALA A 318 -14.97 -7.19 2.35
C ALA A 318 -13.62 -7.92 2.29
N ALA A 319 -13.60 -9.22 2.62
CA ALA A 319 -12.39 -10.04 2.53
C ALA A 319 -11.92 -10.24 1.07
N ILE A 320 -12.86 -10.45 0.13
CA ILE A 320 -12.55 -10.58 -1.30
C ILE A 320 -11.93 -9.30 -1.84
N CYS A 321 -12.39 -8.11 -1.42
CA CYS A 321 -11.79 -6.86 -1.87
C CYS A 321 -10.29 -6.83 -1.55
N GLU A 322 -9.89 -7.26 -0.35
CA GLU A 322 -8.47 -7.34 0.01
C GLU A 322 -7.69 -8.39 -0.79
N VAL A 323 -8.30 -9.55 -1.06
CA VAL A 323 -7.67 -10.57 -1.93
C VAL A 323 -7.53 -10.08 -3.36
N LEU A 324 -8.51 -9.34 -3.89
CA LEU A 324 -8.44 -8.78 -5.23
C LEU A 324 -7.34 -7.70 -5.36
N GLN A 325 -6.96 -7.03 -4.28
CA GLN A 325 -5.81 -6.11 -4.29
C GLN A 325 -4.49 -6.82 -4.60
N LEU A 326 -4.35 -8.13 -4.31
CA LEU A 326 -3.14 -8.89 -4.66
C LEU A 326 -2.89 -8.93 -6.18
N PHE A 327 -3.93 -8.79 -6.99
CA PHE A 327 -3.80 -8.75 -8.44
C PHE A 327 -3.27 -7.39 -8.95
N ALA A 328 -3.29 -6.35 -8.12
CA ALA A 328 -2.63 -5.09 -8.42
C ALA A 328 -1.14 -5.18 -8.04
N LEU A 329 -0.26 -4.98 -9.02
CA LEU A 329 1.20 -5.16 -8.88
C LEU A 329 1.84 -4.29 -7.78
N ASP A 330 1.17 -3.20 -7.42
CA ASP A 330 1.64 -2.12 -6.53
C ASP A 330 0.95 -2.11 -5.16
N ARG A 331 0.17 -3.15 -4.83
CA ARG A 331 -0.57 -3.26 -3.58
C ARG A 331 -0.09 -4.47 -2.78
N THR A 332 0.28 -4.23 -1.53
CA THR A 332 0.38 -5.27 -0.51
C THR A 332 -0.93 -5.28 0.27
N PRO A 333 -1.67 -6.40 0.34
CA PRO A 333 -2.85 -6.47 1.18
C PRO A 333 -2.42 -6.30 2.63
N LEU A 334 -3.18 -5.51 3.38
CA LEU A 334 -2.95 -5.30 4.79
C LEU A 334 -4.15 -5.86 5.55
N LEU A 335 -3.89 -6.79 6.48
CA LEU A 335 -4.96 -7.37 7.31
C LEU A 335 -5.76 -6.27 8.07
N SER A 336 -5.10 -5.16 8.37
CA SER A 336 -5.75 -3.98 8.97
C SER A 336 -6.78 -3.32 8.06
N GLU A 337 -6.58 -3.30 6.74
CA GLU A 337 -7.55 -2.77 5.77
C GLU A 337 -8.79 -3.67 5.69
N ALA A 338 -8.59 -5.00 5.73
CA ALA A 338 -9.69 -5.97 5.88
C ALA A 338 -10.53 -5.67 7.13
N GLY A 339 -9.87 -5.41 8.26
CA GLY A 339 -10.50 -5.06 9.53
C GLY A 339 -11.34 -3.79 9.45
N ILE A 340 -10.85 -2.76 8.75
CA ILE A 340 -11.58 -1.50 8.53
C ILE A 340 -12.86 -1.74 7.71
N ASN A 341 -12.78 -2.53 6.63
CA ASN A 341 -13.93 -2.87 5.80
C ASN A 341 -14.98 -3.65 6.61
N LEU A 342 -14.55 -4.65 7.41
CA LEU A 342 -15.42 -5.43 8.29
C LEU A 342 -16.08 -4.57 9.38
N ALA A 343 -15.34 -3.62 9.96
CA ALA A 343 -15.90 -2.67 10.93
C ALA A 343 -17.01 -1.82 10.29
N GLY A 344 -16.80 -1.36 9.05
CA GLY A 344 -17.83 -0.63 8.29
C GLY A 344 -19.09 -1.48 8.06
N VAL A 345 -18.93 -2.74 7.66
CA VAL A 345 -20.04 -3.69 7.53
C VAL A 345 -20.79 -3.85 8.86
N ALA A 346 -20.07 -4.05 9.97
CA ALA A 346 -20.66 -4.23 11.29
C ALA A 346 -21.48 -3.02 11.74
N VAL A 347 -20.96 -1.80 11.54
CA VAL A 347 -21.66 -0.55 11.89
C VAL A 347 -22.91 -0.34 11.04
N GLY A 348 -22.81 -0.45 9.70
CA GLY A 348 -23.97 -0.29 8.82
C GLY A 348 -25.06 -1.32 9.10
N THR A 349 -24.65 -2.55 9.41
CA THR A 349 -25.50 -3.62 9.91
C THR A 349 -26.18 -3.21 11.23
N GLY A 350 -25.43 -2.82 12.26
CA GLY A 350 -26.00 -2.35 13.53
C GLY A 350 -27.04 -1.22 13.37
N CYS A 351 -26.73 -0.23 12.54
CA CYS A 351 -27.65 0.87 12.21
C CYS A 351 -28.96 0.38 11.58
N MET A 352 -28.89 -0.54 10.60
CA MET A 352 -30.11 -1.07 9.97
C MET A 352 -30.95 -1.89 10.95
N ALA A 353 -30.32 -2.68 11.82
CA ALA A 353 -31.03 -3.44 12.85
C ALA A 353 -31.80 -2.50 13.80
N TRP A 354 -31.16 -1.41 14.23
CA TRP A 354 -31.79 -0.39 15.06
C TRP A 354 -32.96 0.30 14.35
N LEU A 355 -32.80 0.69 13.08
CA LEU A 355 -33.87 1.29 12.28
C LEU A 355 -35.06 0.35 12.09
N ARG A 356 -34.83 -0.95 11.87
CA ARG A 356 -35.90 -1.95 11.75
C ARG A 356 -36.67 -2.11 13.06
N ARG A 357 -35.98 -2.16 14.21
CA ARG A 357 -36.63 -2.21 15.53
C ARG A 357 -37.55 -1.02 15.78
N ARG A 358 -37.13 0.19 15.41
CA ARG A 358 -37.93 1.42 15.56
C ARG A 358 -39.14 1.54 14.62
N ARG A 359 -39.19 0.79 13.53
CA ARG A 359 -40.36 0.75 12.64
C ARG A 359 -41.41 -0.28 13.07
N LEU A 360 -41.01 -1.23 13.92
CA LEU A 360 -41.87 -2.30 14.44
C LEU A 360 -42.43 -1.97 15.83
N ALA A 361 -41.78 -1.07 16.57
CA ALA A 361 -42.31 -0.42 17.76
C ALA A 361 -43.15 0.79 17.34
#